data_AF-A0A925QAL0-F1
#
_entry.id   AF-A0A925QAL0-F1
#
_cell.length_a   1.000
_cell.length_b   1.000
_cell.length_c   1.000
_cell.angle_alpha   90.00
_cell.angle_beta   90.00
_cell.angle_gamma   90.00
#
_symmetry.space_group_name_H-M   'P 1'
#
loop_
_entity.id
_entity.type
_entity.pdbx_description
1 polymer ?
#
loop_
_entity_poly.entity_id
_entity_poly.type
_entity_poly.pdbx_seq_one_letter_code
_entity_poly.pdbx_strand_id
1 'polypeptide(L)'
;MNYSWYDLAGNIGVLMMVIAYLLLQLEKLSSSAVSYLLLNAVGALLVILSLIFHFNLSAFLMEVFWLLISLYGLAKPLFSRAKTA
;
A
#
# COMPACT_ATOMS: atom_id res chain seq x y z
N MET A 1 20.61 10.93 -15.74
CA MET A 1 19.68 9.99 -15.09
C MET A 1 18.56 9.74 -16.07
N ASN A 2 18.47 8.56 -16.66
CA ASN A 2 17.34 8.22 -17.53
C ASN A 2 16.18 7.80 -16.62
N TYR A 3 15.13 8.62 -16.60
CA TYR A 3 13.93 8.35 -15.81
C TYR A 3 12.98 7.50 -16.63
N SER A 4 12.70 6.29 -16.16
CA SER A 4 11.90 5.32 -16.88
C SER A 4 10.45 5.30 -16.39
N TRP A 5 9.57 4.67 -17.17
CA TRP A 5 8.14 4.58 -16.82
C TRP A 5 7.89 3.82 -15.50
N TYR A 6 8.76 2.88 -15.14
CA TYR A 6 8.68 2.14 -13.88
C TYR A 6 9.12 3.00 -12.68
N ASP A 7 10.01 3.98 -12.88
CA ASP A 7 10.35 4.96 -11.84
C ASP A 7 9.16 5.89 -11.58
N LEU A 8 8.41 6.23 -12.64
CA LEU A 8 7.14 6.96 -12.53
C LEU A 8 6.08 6.16 -11.80
N ALA A 9 5.91 4.90 -12.14
CA ALA A 9 4.99 4.00 -11.44
C ALA A 9 5.34 3.92 -9.95
N GLY A 10 6.62 3.68 -9.62
CA GLY A 10 7.09 3.65 -8.23
C GLY A 10 6.81 4.96 -7.49
N ASN A 11 7.09 6.11 -8.10
CA ASN A 11 6.83 7.42 -7.49
C ASN A 11 5.33 7.70 -7.28
N ILE A 12 4.47 7.27 -8.20
CA ILE A 12 3.02 7.32 -8.00
C ILE A 12 2.64 6.45 -6.80
N GLY A 13 3.21 5.25 -6.67
CA GLY A 13 3.01 4.38 -5.52
C GLY A 13 3.39 5.05 -4.19
N VAL A 14 4.58 5.65 -4.13
CA VAL A 14 5.03 6.43 -2.96
C VAL A 14 4.06 7.55 -2.63
N LEU A 15 3.63 8.33 -3.63
CA LEU A 15 2.70 9.43 -3.43
C LEU A 15 1.36 8.95 -2.86
N MET A 16 0.83 7.83 -3.35
CA MET A 16 -0.40 7.22 -2.84
C MET A 16 -0.28 6.84 -1.36
N MET A 17 0.82 6.21 -0.96
CA MET A 17 1.07 5.80 0.44
C MET A 17 1.23 7.01 1.36
N VAL A 18 1.96 8.04 0.92
CA VAL A 18 2.11 9.29 1.67
C VAL A 18 0.77 10.01 1.83
N ILE A 19 -0.06 10.07 0.78
CA ILE A 19 -1.41 10.65 0.87
C ILE A 19 -2.28 9.83 1.81
N ALA A 20 -2.23 8.50 1.76
CA ALA A 20 -2.98 7.64 2.68
C ALA A 20 -2.60 7.91 4.14
N TYR A 21 -1.30 8.03 4.43
CA TYR A 21 -0.80 8.36 5.76
C TYR A 21 -1.17 9.79 6.19
N LEU A 22 -1.10 10.76 5.28
CA LEU A 22 -1.54 12.13 5.54
C LEU A 22 -3.03 12.17 5.90
N LEU A 23 -3.88 11.47 5.15
CA LEU A 23 -5.32 11.42 5.43
C LEU A 23 -5.62 10.70 6.75
N LEU A 24 -4.83 9.68 7.11
CA LEU A 24 -4.89 9.05 8.43
C LEU A 24 -4.53 10.05 9.54
N GLN A 25 -3.46 10.81 9.36
CA GLN A 25 -2.98 11.78 10.35
C GLN A 25 -3.91 13.00 10.51
N LEU A 26 -4.62 13.37 9.44
CA LEU A 26 -5.68 14.37 9.45
C LEU A 26 -7.02 13.82 9.97
N GLU A 27 -7.05 12.57 10.43
CA GLU A 27 -8.26 11.87 10.90
C GLU A 27 -9.38 11.79 9.85
N LYS A 28 -9.04 11.97 8.57
CA LYS A 28 -9.97 11.85 7.43
C LYS A 28 -10.21 10.41 7.02
N LEU A 29 -9.26 9.52 7.32
CA LEU A 29 -9.36 8.07 7.14
C LEU A 29 -9.01 7.37 8.45
N SER A 30 -9.66 6.24 8.73
CA SER A 30 -9.23 5.34 9.79
C SER A 30 -8.26 4.30 9.24
N SER A 31 -7.41 3.73 10.10
CA SER A 31 -6.51 2.63 9.72
C SER A 31 -7.24 1.34 9.30
N SER A 32 -8.52 1.22 9.62
CA SER A 32 -9.40 0.13 9.20
C SER A 32 -10.23 0.45 7.95
N ALA A 33 -10.17 1.69 7.45
CA ALA A 33 -10.93 2.09 6.28
C ALA A 33 -10.44 1.33 5.03
N VAL A 34 -11.39 0.83 4.24
CA VAL A 34 -11.09 0.12 2.98
C VAL A 34 -10.27 1.01 2.04
N SER A 35 -10.57 2.31 1.96
CA SER A 35 -9.81 3.27 1.16
C SER A 35 -8.35 3.42 1.62
N TYR A 36 -8.09 3.47 2.92
CA TYR A 36 -6.72 3.53 3.47
C TYR A 36 -5.92 2.27 3.12
N LEU A 37 -6.54 1.10 3.29
CA LEU A 37 -5.90 -0.18 3.00
C LEU A 37 -5.68 -0.37 1.48
N LEU A 38 -6.63 0.05 0.64
CA LEU A 38 -6.47 -0.02 -0.82
C LEU A 38 -5.37 0.91 -1.33
N LEU A 39 -5.31 2.16 -0.83
CA LEU A 39 -4.26 3.10 -1.21
C LEU A 39 -2.87 2.55 -0.88
N ASN A 40 -2.70 1.94 0.31
CA ASN A 40 -1.45 1.31 0.69
C ASN A 40 -1.13 0.05 -0.12
N ALA A 41 -2.11 -0.82 -0.37
CA ALA A 41 -1.90 -2.02 -1.18
C ALA A 41 -1.50 -1.70 -2.62
N VAL A 42 -2.23 -0.78 -3.27
CA VAL A 42 -1.92 -0.37 -4.65
C VAL A 42 -0.61 0.40 -4.70
N GLY A 43 -0.36 1.27 -3.71
CA GLY A 43 0.90 2.00 -3.59
C GLY A 43 2.10 1.06 -3.49
N ALA A 44 2.03 0.08 -2.58
CA ALA A 44 3.09 -0.91 -2.40
C ALA A 44 3.32 -1.77 -3.65
N LEU A 45 2.27 -2.17 -4.37
CA LEU A 45 2.41 -2.91 -5.63
C LEU A 45 3.16 -2.10 -6.70
N LEU A 46 2.89 -0.80 -6.81
CA LEU A 46 3.58 0.07 -7.75
C LEU A 46 5.05 0.27 -7.40
N VAL A 47 5.38 0.41 -6.10
CA VAL A 47 6.77 0.50 -5.64
C VAL A 47 7.50 -0.83 -5.87
N ILE A 48 6.88 -1.97 -5.55
CA ILE A 48 7.44 -3.30 -5.84
C ILE A 48 7.74 -3.45 -7.34
N LEU A 49 6.83 -3.00 -8.22
CA LEU A 49 7.04 -3.04 -9.67
C LEU A 49 8.29 -2.26 -10.10
N SER A 50 8.54 -1.09 -9.50
CA SER A 50 9.78 -0.33 -9.73
C SER A 50 11.02 -1.07 -9.22
N LEU A 51 10.92 -1.68 -8.04
CA LEU A 51 12.02 -2.42 -7.41
C LEU A 51 12.41 -3.70 -8.16
N ILE A 52 11.56 -4.23 -9.06
CA ILE A 52 11.96 -5.33 -9.95
C ILE A 52 13.05 -4.88 -10.93
N PHE A 53 13.06 -3.61 -11.34
CA PHE A 53 14.07 -3.05 -12.26
C PHE A 53 15.27 -2.48 -11.52
N HIS A 54 15.06 -1.86 -10.36
CA HIS A 54 16.12 -1.31 -9.51
C HIS A 54 16.01 -1.86 -8.09
N PHE A 55 16.51 -3.09 -7.92
CA PHE A 55 16.30 -3.82 -6.68
C PHE A 55 17.01 -3.21 -5.47
N ASN A 56 16.23 -3.01 -4.42
CA ASN A 56 16.70 -2.67 -3.09
C ASN A 56 16.00 -3.59 -2.09
N LEU A 57 16.76 -4.44 -1.41
CA LEU A 57 16.19 -5.45 -0.51
C LEU A 57 15.40 -4.83 0.64
N SER A 58 15.91 -3.76 1.25
CA SER A 58 15.27 -3.10 2.39
C SER A 58 13.93 -2.47 2.00
N ALA A 59 13.91 -1.74 0.87
CA ALA A 59 12.67 -1.15 0.33
C ALA A 59 11.69 -2.26 -0.07
N PHE A 60 12.17 -3.31 -0.74
CA PHE A 60 11.33 -4.43 -1.17
C PHE A 60 10.63 -5.12 0.00
N LEU A 61 11.37 -5.41 1.08
CA LEU A 61 10.79 -6.01 2.29
C LEU A 61 9.75 -5.08 2.93
N MET A 62 10.03 -3.78 3.02
CA MET A 62 9.09 -2.80 3.54
C MET A 62 7.77 -2.81 2.77
N GLU A 63 7.83 -2.79 1.44
CA GLU A 63 6.62 -2.80 0.60
C GLU A 63 5.87 -4.13 0.67
N VAL A 64 6.57 -5.26 0.74
CA VAL A 64 5.94 -6.57 0.96
C VAL A 64 5.17 -6.58 2.27
N PHE A 65 5.72 -6.05 3.36
CA PHE A 65 5.01 -5.96 4.63
C PHE A 65 3.80 -5.02 4.55
N TRP A 66 3.93 -3.86 3.91
CA TRP A 66 2.81 -2.95 3.68
C TRP A 66 1.67 -3.60 2.90
N LEU A 67 2.01 -4.34 1.85
CA LEU A 67 1.03 -5.08 1.06
C LEU A 67 0.34 -6.16 1.91
N LEU A 68 1.09 -6.96 2.66
CA LEU A 68 0.54 -8.02 3.51
C LEU A 68 -0.38 -7.48 4.62
N ILE A 69 0.02 -6.40 5.31
CA ILE A 69 -0.80 -5.75 6.34
C ILE A 69 -2.09 -5.20 5.72
N SER A 70 -1.99 -4.59 4.54
CA SER A 70 -3.15 -4.05 3.83
C SER A 70 -4.14 -5.14 3.41
N LEU A 71 -3.64 -6.24 2.85
CA LEU A 71 -4.44 -7.40 2.48
C LEU A 71 -5.11 -8.06 3.69
N TYR A 72 -4.38 -8.20 4.81
CA TYR A 72 -4.95 -8.71 6.05
C TYR A 72 -6.10 -7.83 6.56
N GLY A 73 -5.90 -6.50 6.57
CA GLY A 73 -6.94 -5.55 6.95
C GLY A 73 -8.19 -5.64 6.07
N LEU A 74 -8.00 -5.80 4.75
CA LEU A 74 -9.09 -5.93 3.78
C LEU A 74 -9.85 -7.26 3.91
N ALA A 75 -9.17 -8.34 4.29
CA ALA A 75 -9.79 -9.64 4.46
C ALA A 75 -10.55 -9.79 5.79
N LYS A 76 -10.19 -9.01 6.82
CA LYS A 76 -10.79 -9.09 8.18
C LYS A 76 -12.35 -9.04 8.20
N PRO A 77 -13.04 -8.15 7.44
CA PRO A 77 -14.50 -8.12 7.42
C PRO A 77 -15.14 -9.38 6.85
N LEU A 78 -14.45 -10.09 5.92
CA LEU A 78 -14.95 -11.33 5.32
C LEU A 78 -15.04 -12.46 6.36
N PHE A 79 -14.11 -12.49 7.32
CA PHE A 79 -14.10 -13.49 8.39
C PHE A 79 -15.01 -13.12 9.58
N SER A 80 -15.26 -11.84 9.82
CA SER A 80 -16.08 -11.39 10.95
C SER A 80 -17.59 -11.49 10.71
N ARG A 81 -18.02 -11.64 9.45
CA ARG A 81 -19.45 -11.84 9.10
C ARG A 81 -19.98 -13.22 9.51
N ALA A 82 -19.13 -14.18 9.89
CA ALA A 82 -19.54 -15.53 10.29
C ALA A 82 -20.05 -15.65 11.74
N LYS A 83 -20.06 -14.55 12.53
CA LYS A 83 -20.48 -14.55 13.95
C LYS A 83 -21.78 -13.81 14.26
N THR A 84 -22.53 -13.40 13.25
CA THR A 84 -23.86 -12.79 13.42
C THR A 84 -24.89 -13.58 12.62
N ALA A 85 -25.22 -14.78 13.12
CA ALA A 85 -26.38 -15.57 12.72
C ALA A 85 -26.97 -16.22 13.98
#